data_AF-A0A430S7Z7-F1
#
_entry.id   AF-A0A430S7Z7-F1
#
_cell.length_a   1.000
_cell.length_b   1.000
_cell.length_c   1.000
_cell.angle_alpha   90.00
_cell.angle_beta   90.00
_cell.angle_gamma   90.00
#
_symmetry.space_group_name_H-M   'P 1'
#
loop_
_entity.id
_entity.type
_entity.pdbx_description
1 polymer ?
#
loop_
_entity_poly.entity_id
_entity_poly.type
_entity_poly.pdbx_seq_one_letter_code
_entity_poly.pdbx_strand_id
1 'polypeptide(L)'
;MGRKRKLLEKLRRLPPEMSYEEVELLLTSFGFEHVRSKGSHHQFRHFRGTKLTVPKHGGQMVKRTYLRQVLEALEKVTGKAVEELLEEA
;
A
#
# COMPACT_ATOMS: atom_id res chain seq x y z
N MET A 1 11.23 8.83 14.03
CA MET A 1 10.77 7.91 12.97
C MET A 1 9.86 8.66 12.01
N GLY A 2 10.18 8.66 10.72
CA GLY A 2 9.38 9.30 9.67
C GLY A 2 7.99 8.66 9.55
N ARG A 3 7.00 9.42 9.04
CA ARG A 3 5.63 8.94 8.83
C ARG A 3 5.60 7.72 7.91
N LYS A 4 6.40 7.73 6.83
CA LYS A 4 6.54 6.61 5.88
C LYS A 4 6.99 5.32 6.57
N ARG A 5 8.06 5.38 7.37
CA ARG A 5 8.56 4.24 8.14
C ARG A 5 7.49 3.61 9.03
N LYS A 6 6.76 4.43 9.81
CA LYS A 6 5.70 3.93 10.71
C LYS A 6 4.61 3.17 9.94
N LEU A 7 4.23 3.67 8.77
CA LEU A 7 3.24 3.01 7.91
C LEU A 7 3.77 1.69 7.35
N LEU A 8 5.03 1.67 6.93
CA LEU A 8 5.67 0.47 6.42
C LEU A 8 5.84 -0.60 7.52
N GLU A 9 6.23 -0.20 8.74
CA GLU A 9 6.30 -1.09 9.91
C GLU A 9 4.94 -1.69 10.23
N LYS A 10 3.87 -0.87 10.17
CA LYS A 10 2.50 -1.34 10.35
C LYS A 10 2.09 -2.33 9.26
N LEU A 11 2.37 -2.03 7.99
CA LEU A 11 2.06 -2.90 6.86
C LEU A 11 2.77 -4.25 6.96
N ARG A 12 4.07 -4.24 7.30
CA ARG A 12 4.91 -5.45 7.47
C ARG A 12 4.32 -6.43 8.48
N ARG A 13 3.72 -5.93 9.57
CA ARG A 13 3.07 -6.77 10.60
C ARG A 13 1.78 -7.43 10.10
N LEU A 14 1.27 -7.04 8.93
CA LEU A 14 0.03 -7.52 8.32
C LEU A 14 -1.13 -7.57 9.34
N PRO A 15 -1.55 -6.42 9.91
CA PRO A 15 -2.70 -6.38 10.81
C PRO A 15 -3.97 -6.89 10.10
N PRO A 16 -5.04 -7.22 10.84
CA PRO A 16 -6.31 -7.63 10.24
C PRO A 16 -6.86 -6.59 9.25
N GLU A 17 -6.61 -5.31 9.53
CA GLU A 17 -6.95 -4.19 8.68
C GLU A 17 -6.07 -2.95 8.95
N MET A 18 -5.98 -2.08 7.95
CA MET A 18 -5.40 -0.72 8.04
C MET A 18 -6.40 0.28 7.45
N SER A 19 -6.29 1.56 7.80
CA SER A 19 -7.14 2.55 7.14
C SER A 19 -6.75 2.69 5.68
N TYR A 20 -7.73 2.99 4.83
CA TYR A 20 -7.46 3.27 3.43
C TYR A 20 -6.49 4.43 3.26
N GLU A 21 -6.62 5.49 4.07
CA GLU A 21 -5.76 6.67 4.00
C GLU A 21 -4.29 6.34 4.29
N GLU A 22 -4.05 5.44 5.25
CA GLU A 22 -2.70 4.93 5.53
C GLU A 22 -2.12 4.18 4.32
N VAL A 23 -2.94 3.33 3.68
CA VAL A 23 -2.52 2.55 2.50
C VAL A 23 -2.30 3.46 1.30
N GLU A 24 -3.19 4.41 1.04
CA GLU A 24 -3.08 5.38 -0.06
C GLU A 24 -1.87 6.29 0.11
N LEU A 25 -1.63 6.80 1.31
CA LEU A 25 -0.45 7.63 1.59
C LEU A 25 0.84 6.83 1.42
N LEU A 26 0.87 5.57 1.85
CA LEU A 26 2.02 4.71 1.65
C LEU A 26 2.27 4.47 0.15
N LEU A 27 1.23 4.06 -0.60
CA LEU A 27 1.32 3.81 -2.04
C LEU A 27 1.81 5.05 -2.82
N THR A 28 1.25 6.23 -2.54
CA THR A 28 1.67 7.49 -3.19
C THR A 28 3.11 7.85 -2.85
N SER A 29 3.58 7.57 -1.62
CA SER A 29 5.00 7.76 -1.25
C SER A 29 5.99 6.84 -1.98
N PHE A 30 5.48 5.79 -2.65
CA PHE A 30 6.24 4.87 -3.49
C PHE A 30 5.92 5.06 -4.99
N GLY A 31 5.28 6.17 -5.38
CA GLY A 31 5.05 6.51 -6.79
C GLY A 31 3.87 5.79 -7.44
N PHE A 32 2.95 5.24 -6.66
CA PHE A 32 1.65 4.81 -7.19
C PHE A 32 0.70 6.01 -7.27
N GLU A 33 -0.05 6.08 -8.37
CA GLU A 33 -1.10 7.06 -8.60
C GLU A 33 -2.47 6.40 -8.53
N HIS A 34 -3.43 7.05 -7.88
CA HIS A 34 -4.81 6.61 -7.88
C HIS A 34 -5.46 6.98 -9.23
N VAL A 35 -5.85 5.97 -10.02
CA VAL A 35 -6.29 6.17 -11.41
C VAL A 35 -7.81 6.08 -11.58
N ARG A 36 -8.50 5.32 -10.73
CA ARG A 36 -9.95 5.10 -10.84
C ARG A 36 -10.51 4.53 -9.55
N SER A 37 -11.75 4.90 -9.22
CA SER A 37 -12.57 4.17 -8.24
C SER A 37 -13.88 3.68 -8.86
N LYS A 38 -14.36 2.52 -8.43
CA LYS A 38 -15.73 2.04 -8.70
C LYS A 38 -16.28 1.37 -7.45
N GLY A 39 -17.25 2.02 -6.80
CA GLY A 39 -17.73 1.59 -5.49
C GLY A 39 -16.58 1.53 -4.49
N SER A 40 -16.46 0.44 -3.75
CA SER A 40 -15.37 0.23 -2.80
C SER A 40 -14.00 -0.01 -3.45
N HIS A 41 -13.89 -0.33 -4.74
CA HIS A 41 -12.63 -0.71 -5.35
C HIS A 41 -11.87 0.51 -5.88
N HIS A 42 -10.70 0.79 -5.31
CA HIS A 42 -9.80 1.87 -5.73
C HIS A 42 -8.61 1.27 -6.48
N GLN A 43 -8.34 1.77 -7.69
CA GLN A 43 -7.27 1.27 -8.55
C GLN A 43 -6.10 2.24 -8.54
N PHE A 44 -4.91 1.68 -8.37
CA PHE A 44 -3.64 2.37 -8.36
C PHE A 44 -2.75 1.87 -9.51
N ARG A 45 -1.91 2.75 -10.03
CA ARG A 45 -0.92 2.42 -11.06
C ARG A 45 0.43 3.03 -10.71
N HIS A 46 1.48 2.24 -10.84
CA HIS A 46 2.86 2.71 -10.76
C HIS A 46 3.41 2.98 -12.17
N PHE A 47 4.33 3.94 -12.31
CA PHE A 47 4.92 4.29 -13.62
C PHE A 47 5.61 3.10 -14.33
N ARG A 48 6.14 2.14 -13.55
CA ARG A 48 6.71 0.86 -14.06
C ARG A 48 5.65 -0.12 -14.60
N GLY A 49 4.37 0.24 -14.63
CA GLY A 49 3.27 -0.55 -15.20
C GLY A 49 2.52 -1.45 -14.21
N THR A 50 2.97 -1.57 -12.96
CA THR A 50 2.26 -2.32 -11.92
C THR A 50 0.91 -1.68 -11.63
N LYS A 51 -0.16 -2.49 -11.63
CA LYS A 51 -1.51 -2.10 -11.27
C LYS A 51 -1.91 -2.80 -9.97
N LEU A 52 -2.62 -2.09 -9.09
CA LEU A 52 -3.08 -2.61 -7.81
C LEU A 52 -4.52 -2.17 -7.57
N THR A 53 -5.36 -3.05 -7.04
CA THR A 53 -6.72 -2.70 -6.61
C THR A 53 -6.84 -2.86 -5.11
N VAL A 54 -7.25 -1.79 -4.43
CA VAL A 54 -7.39 -1.71 -2.98
C VAL A 54 -8.86 -1.41 -2.63
N PRO A 55 -9.61 -2.40 -2.14
CA PRO A 55 -10.98 -2.17 -1.72
C PRO A 55 -11.10 -1.49 -0.35
N LYS A 56 -11.97 -0.49 -0.25
CA LYS A 56 -12.46 0.15 0.99
C LYS A 56 -13.61 -0.67 1.59
N HIS A 57 -13.28 -1.56 2.51
CA HIS A 57 -14.26 -2.24 3.35
C HIS A 57 -14.88 -1.27 4.36
N GLY A 58 -16.21 -1.23 4.44
CA GLY A 58 -16.94 -0.29 5.30
C GLY A 58 -16.66 1.18 4.98
N GLY A 59 -16.16 1.49 3.77
CA GLY A 59 -15.80 2.84 3.34
C GLY A 59 -14.47 3.37 3.85
N GLN A 60 -13.80 2.69 4.78
CA GLN A 60 -12.62 3.25 5.46
C GLN A 60 -11.45 2.28 5.69
N MET A 61 -11.69 0.96 5.67
CA MET A 61 -10.67 -0.05 6.02
C MET A 61 -10.21 -0.88 4.81
N VAL A 62 -8.97 -1.35 4.85
CA VAL A 62 -8.39 -2.28 3.88
C VAL A 62 -8.07 -3.58 4.61
N LYS A 63 -8.66 -4.70 4.18
CA LYS A 63 -8.47 -6.01 4.82
C LYS A 63 -7.09 -6.59 4.54
N ARG A 64 -6.60 -7.42 5.48
CA ARG A 64 -5.29 -8.10 5.44
C ARG A 64 -4.93 -8.72 4.07
N THR A 65 -5.88 -9.34 3.37
CA THR A 65 -5.65 -9.89 2.03
C THR A 65 -5.12 -8.84 1.05
N TYR A 66 -5.70 -7.64 1.05
CA TYR A 66 -5.25 -6.55 0.20
C TYR A 66 -3.98 -5.88 0.72
N LEU A 67 -3.75 -5.90 2.05
CA LEU A 67 -2.48 -5.46 2.62
C LEU A 67 -1.30 -6.33 2.14
N ARG A 68 -1.50 -7.66 1.99
CA ARG A 68 -0.48 -8.54 1.37
C ARG A 68 -0.19 -8.14 -0.07
N GLN A 69 -1.23 -7.88 -0.86
CA GLN A 69 -1.08 -7.42 -2.25
C GLN A 69 -0.37 -6.06 -2.33
N VAL A 70 -0.65 -5.14 -1.40
CA VAL A 70 0.07 -3.86 -1.29
C VAL A 70 1.55 -4.13 -1.04
N LEU A 71 1.88 -4.99 -0.07
CA LEU A 71 3.26 -5.32 0.27
C LEU A 71 4.02 -5.91 -0.93
N GLU A 72 3.45 -6.93 -1.58
CA GLU A 72 4.01 -7.56 -2.78
C GLU A 72 4.19 -6.55 -3.93
N ALA A 73 3.24 -5.62 -4.10
CA ALA A 73 3.33 -4.59 -5.12
C ALA A 73 4.47 -3.60 -4.82
N LEU A 74 4.70 -3.24 -3.56
CA LEU A 74 5.81 -2.40 -3.15
C LEU A 74 7.15 -3.08 -3.48
N GLU A 75 7.35 -4.31 -3.02
CA GLU A 75 8.59 -5.07 -3.28
C GLU A 75 8.84 -5.23 -4.79
N LYS A 76 7.78 -5.49 -5.57
CA LYS A 76 7.87 -5.60 -7.03
C LYS A 76 8.32 -4.30 -7.70
N VAL A 77 7.83 -3.13 -7.26
CA VAL A 77 8.16 -1.86 -7.92
C VAL A 77 9.49 -1.28 -7.45
N THR A 78 9.92 -1.58 -6.23
CA THR A 78 11.21 -1.15 -5.68
C THR A 78 12.34 -2.11 -6.05
N GLY A 79 12.03 -3.40 -6.23
CA GLY A 79 13.04 -4.46 -6.36
C GLY A 79 13.77 -4.74 -5.04
N LYS A 80 13.19 -4.35 -3.90
CA LYS A 80 13.77 -4.47 -2.56
C LYS A 80 12.80 -5.18 -1.63
N ALA A 81 13.32 -5.99 -0.71
CA ALA A 81 12.54 -6.59 0.36
C ALA A 81 12.04 -5.52 1.34
N VAL A 82 10.93 -5.81 2.05
CA VAL A 82 10.37 -4.87 3.04
C VAL A 82 11.36 -4.46 4.13
N GLU A 83 12.29 -5.34 4.51
CA GLU A 83 13.36 -5.04 5.47
C GLU A 83 14.27 -3.91 4.98
N GLU A 84 14.71 -3.95 3.72
CA GLU A 84 15.55 -2.90 3.11
C GLU A 84 14.77 -1.58 3.04
N LEU A 85 13.48 -1.64 2.69
CA LEU A 85 12.62 -0.46 2.63
C LEU A 85 12.43 0.21 4.00
N LEU A 86 12.56 -0.54 5.09
CA LEU A 86 12.46 -0.02 6.47
C LEU A 86 13.75 0.66 6.94
N GLU A 87 14.90 0.21 6.46
CA GLU A 87 16.20 0.83 6.77
C GLU A 87 16.33 2.21 6.10
N GLU A 88 15.71 2.38 4.93
CA GLU A 88 15.75 3.61 4.12
C GLU A 88 14.67 4.65 4.48
N ALA A 89 13.72 4.31 5.36
CA ALA A 89 12.53 5.13 5.68
C ALA A 89 12.59 5.85 7.03
#